data_AF-A0A085LFM1-F1
#
_entry.id   AF-A0A085LFM1-F1
#
_cell.length_a   1.000
_cell.length_b   1.000
_cell.length_c   1.000
_cell.angle_alpha   90.00
_cell.angle_beta   90.00
_cell.angle_gamma   90.00
#
_symmetry.space_group_name_H-M   'P 1'
#
loop_
_entity.id
_entity.type
_entity.pdbx_description
1 polymer ?
#
loop_
_entity_poly.entity_id
_entity_poly.type
_entity_poly.pdbx_seq_one_letter_code
_entity_poly.pdbx_strand_id
1 'polypeptide(L)'
;MLEASAGTGKTHTIATLTTRYVAEGVAALPEIMLVTFGRAATSELRDRVRERLVATERALRGPDPAHSTDELVAFLAAVDADELARRRERLRVALSQLD
;
A
#
# COMPACT_ATOMS: atom_id res chain seq x y z
N MET A 1 -11.51 -16.94 -1.06
CA MET A 1 -12.28 -16.33 0.03
C MET A 1 -11.29 -15.96 1.12
N LEU A 2 -11.04 -14.67 1.34
CA LEU A 2 -10.09 -14.22 2.37
C LEU A 2 -10.85 -14.20 3.71
N GLU A 3 -10.89 -15.34 4.40
CA GLU A 3 -11.48 -15.43 5.74
C GLU A 3 -10.53 -14.80 6.75
N ALA A 4 -10.73 -13.51 6.98
CA ALA A 4 -10.05 -12.84 8.06
C ALA A 4 -10.86 -13.10 9.34
N SER A 5 -10.27 -13.72 10.37
CA SER A 5 -10.86 -13.94 11.71
C SER A 5 -10.60 -12.75 12.65
N ALA A 6 -11.54 -12.52 13.57
CA ALA A 6 -11.80 -11.28 14.34
C ALA A 6 -10.56 -10.54 14.89
N GLY A 7 -10.62 -9.20 14.80
CA GLY A 7 -9.75 -8.15 15.39
C GLY A 7 -8.33 -8.55 15.78
N THR A 8 -7.29 -8.27 14.99
CA THR A 8 -6.61 -6.95 14.92
C THR A 8 -5.85 -6.76 13.60
N GLY A 9 -5.84 -7.76 12.72
CA GLY A 9 -5.03 -7.77 11.49
C GLY A 9 -5.76 -7.39 10.19
N LYS A 10 -7.09 -7.56 10.11
CA LYS A 10 -7.82 -7.57 8.83
C LYS A 10 -7.74 -6.25 8.04
N THR A 11 -7.95 -5.13 8.72
CA THR A 11 -7.93 -3.82 8.05
C THR A 11 -6.49 -3.40 7.72
N HIS A 12 -5.53 -3.81 8.55
CA HIS A 12 -4.10 -3.66 8.25
C HIS A 12 -3.75 -4.43 6.98
N THR A 13 -4.31 -5.64 6.81
CA THR A 13 -4.15 -6.44 5.60
C THR A 13 -4.69 -5.72 4.36
N ILE A 14 -5.86 -5.09 4.42
CA ILE A 14 -6.42 -4.39 3.24
C ILE A 14 -5.51 -3.23 2.81
N ALA A 15 -5.07 -2.37 3.73
CA ALA A 15 -4.19 -1.25 3.38
C ALA A 15 -2.84 -1.73 2.81
N THR A 16 -2.26 -2.78 3.40
CA THR A 16 -1.04 -3.43 2.92
C THR A 16 -1.23 -4.03 1.53
N LEU A 17 -2.32 -4.77 1.28
CA LEU A 17 -2.61 -5.38 -0.02
C LEU A 17 -2.85 -4.34 -1.11
N THR A 18 -3.66 -3.32 -0.83
CA THR A 18 -3.90 -2.20 -1.75
C THR A 18 -2.57 -1.53 -2.13
N THR A 19 -1.74 -1.22 -1.14
CA THR A 19 -0.42 -0.61 -1.37
C THR A 19 0.47 -1.50 -2.22
N ARG A 20 0.47 -2.81 -1.96
CA ARG A 20 1.22 -3.79 -2.75
C ARG A 20 0.76 -3.82 -4.21
N TYR A 21 -0.55 -3.93 -4.47
CA TYR A 21 -1.07 -4.02 -5.84
C TYR A 21 -0.81 -2.76 -6.66
N VAL A 22 -0.91 -1.58 -6.03
CA VAL A 22 -0.51 -0.32 -6.63
C VAL A 22 0.99 -0.32 -6.93
N ALA A 23 1.82 -0.69 -5.96
CA ALA A 23 3.26 -0.72 -6.13
C ALA A 23 3.70 -1.68 -7.23
N GLU A 24 3.14 -2.89 -7.30
CA GLU A 24 3.40 -3.91 -8.33
C GLU A 24 2.81 -3.55 -9.71
N GLY A 25 1.93 -2.54 -9.79
CA GLY A 25 1.27 -2.15 -11.04
C GLY A 25 0.18 -3.11 -11.49
N VAL A 26 -0.36 -3.91 -10.56
CA VAL A 26 -1.48 -4.82 -10.81
C VAL A 26 -2.78 -4.04 -11.02
N ALA A 27 -2.93 -2.91 -10.32
CA ALA A 27 -4.07 -2.00 -10.46
C ALA A 27 -3.65 -0.57 -10.11
N ALA A 28 -4.18 0.41 -10.82
CA ALA A 28 -4.16 1.79 -10.37
C ALA A 28 -5.11 1.96 -9.17
N LEU A 29 -4.82 2.90 -8.27
CA LEU A 29 -5.64 3.11 -7.08
C LEU A 29 -7.14 3.37 -7.37
N PRO A 30 -7.53 4.10 -8.45
CA PRO A 30 -8.93 4.29 -8.82
C PRO A 30 -9.64 3.01 -9.26
N GLU A 31 -8.89 1.95 -9.62
CA GLU A 31 -9.42 0.65 -10.03
C GLU A 31 -9.69 -0.27 -8.81
N ILE A 32 -9.26 0.14 -7.61
CA ILE A 32 -9.43 -0.63 -6.37
C ILE A 32 -10.70 -0.16 -5.64
N MET A 33 -11.78 -0.92 -5.77
CA MET A 33 -13.01 -0.69 -4.98
C MET A 33 -12.85 -1.20 -3.53
N LEU A 34 -12.71 -0.26 -2.60
CA LEU A 34 -12.70 -0.52 -1.15
C LEU A 34 -14.12 -0.34 -0.58
N VAL A 35 -14.74 -1.44 -0.13
CA VAL A 35 -16.10 -1.42 0.45
C VAL A 35 -16.09 -1.88 1.90
N THR A 36 -16.82 -1.18 2.76
CA THR A 36 -17.01 -1.51 4.18
C THR A 36 -18.37 -1.01 4.67
N PHE A 37 -18.83 -1.49 5.82
CA PHE A 37 -20.15 -1.13 6.37
C PHE A 37 -20.06 0.15 7.21
N GLY A 38 -20.75 1.21 6.77
CA GLY A 38 -20.87 2.47 7.50
C GLY A 38 -19.88 3.56 7.04
N ARG A 39 -20.35 4.81 7.01
CA ARG A 39 -19.59 5.97 6.51
C ARG A 39 -18.27 6.19 7.28
N ALA A 40 -18.30 6.05 8.60
CA ALA A 40 -17.12 6.22 9.44
C ALA A 40 -16.03 5.18 9.10
N ALA A 41 -16.42 3.92 8.93
CA ALA A 41 -15.51 2.85 8.55
C ALA A 41 -14.91 3.06 7.14
N THR A 42 -15.70 3.61 6.20
CA THR A 42 -15.18 3.97 4.86
C THR A 42 -14.10 5.04 4.94
N SER A 43 -14.31 6.09 5.74
CA SER A 43 -13.31 7.14 5.95
C SER A 43 -12.04 6.57 6.58
N GLU A 44 -12.21 5.81 7.66
CA GLU A 44 -11.11 5.17 8.40
C GLU A 44 -10.28 4.22 7.50
N LEU A 45 -10.93 3.48 6.60
CA LEU A 45 -10.24 2.63 5.63
C LEU A 45 -9.46 3.46 4.60
N ARG A 46 -10.04 4.55 4.09
CA ARG A 46 -9.37 5.46 3.15
C ARG A 46 -8.13 6.09 3.79
N ASP A 47 -8.26 6.56 5.03
CA ASP A 47 -7.16 7.19 5.77
C ASP A 47 -6.01 6.20 6.00
N ARG A 48 -6.32 4.97 6.42
CA ARG A 48 -5.32 3.90 6.57
C ARG A 48 -4.61 3.55 5.27
N VAL A 49 -5.33 3.48 4.15
CA VAL A 49 -4.73 3.23 2.83
C VAL A 49 -3.78 4.37 2.46
N ARG A 50 -4.20 5.62 2.67
CA ARG A 50 -3.35 6.79 2.43
C ARG A 50 -2.08 6.73 3.27
N GLU A 51 -2.22 6.53 4.58
CA GLU A 51 -1.09 6.42 5.51
C GLU A 51 -0.12 5.32 5.09
N ARG A 52 -0.63 4.15 4.70
CA ARG A 52 0.20 3.02 4.26
C ARG A 52 0.94 3.31 2.96
N LEU A 53 0.29 3.92 1.97
CA LEU A 53 0.92 4.35 0.72
C LEU A 53 2.04 5.36 0.98
N VAL A 54 1.77 6.38 1.81
CA VAL A 54 2.74 7.42 2.17
C VAL A 54 3.94 6.82 2.91
N ALA A 55 3.70 5.96 3.91
CA ALA A 55 4.77 5.32 4.67
C ALA A 55 5.66 4.45 3.76
N THR A 56 5.04 3.68 2.86
CA THR A 56 5.75 2.79 1.94
C THR A 56 6.56 3.57 0.90
N GLU A 57 6.00 4.62 0.28
CA GLU A 57 6.70 5.47 -0.68
C GLU A 57 7.95 6.11 -0.05
N ARG A 58 7.81 6.66 1.16
CA ARG A 58 8.92 7.27 1.90
C ARG A 58 9.99 6.25 2.26
N ALA A 59 9.60 5.09 2.77
CA ALA A 59 10.53 4.04 3.17
C ALA A 59 11.30 3.51 1.95
N LEU A 60 10.62 3.31 0.82
CA LEU A 60 11.27 2.89 -0.42
C LEU A 60 12.29 3.91 -0.93
N ARG A 61 12.16 5.20 -0.63
CA ARG A 61 13.16 6.24 -0.98
C ARG A 61 14.35 6.33 -0.03
N GLY A 62 14.32 5.59 1.07
CA GLY A 62 15.40 5.54 2.05
C GLY A 62 16.69 4.90 1.49
N PRO A 63 17.78 4.95 2.29
CA PRO A 63 19.11 4.50 1.86
C PRO A 63 19.23 2.98 1.67
N ASP A 64 18.46 2.19 2.42
CA ASP A 64 18.48 0.72 2.33
C ASP A 64 17.08 0.11 2.57
N PRO A 65 16.19 0.20 1.58
CA PRO A 65 14.82 -0.29 1.73
C PRO A 65 14.72 -1.82 1.69
N ALA A 66 15.72 -2.52 1.13
CA ALA A 66 15.73 -3.98 1.04
C ALA A 66 15.89 -4.67 2.41
N HIS A 67 16.53 -4.00 3.37
CA HIS A 67 16.69 -4.47 4.76
C HIS A 67 15.74 -3.77 5.74
N SER A 68 14.61 -3.26 5.26
CA SER A 68 13.59 -2.67 6.13
C SER A 68 13.02 -3.69 7.12
N THR A 69 12.70 -3.26 8.34
CA THR A 69 11.93 -4.07 9.31
C THR A 69 10.45 -4.19 8.93
N ASP A 70 10.00 -3.40 7.97
CA ASP A 70 8.68 -3.50 7.37
C ASP A 70 8.72 -4.52 6.22
N GLU A 71 8.05 -5.65 6.41
CA GLU A 71 8.06 -6.76 5.46
C GLU A 71 7.57 -6.36 4.05
N LEU A 72 6.58 -5.47 3.94
CA LEU A 72 6.10 -5.02 2.63
C LEU A 72 7.16 -4.17 1.95
N VAL A 73 7.85 -3.28 2.69
CA VAL A 73 8.90 -2.43 2.13
C VAL A 73 10.07 -3.29 1.67
N ALA A 74 10.55 -4.21 2.50
CA ALA A 74 11.63 -5.14 2.16
C ALA A 74 11.27 -5.96 0.91
N PHE A 75 10.06 -6.52 0.87
CA PHE A 75 9.55 -7.26 -0.29
C PHE A 75 9.48 -6.38 -1.56
N LEU A 76 8.97 -5.15 -1.44
CA LEU A 76 8.86 -4.23 -2.58
C LEU A 76 10.21 -3.73 -3.08
N ALA A 77 11.22 -3.71 -2.22
CA ALA A 77 12.59 -3.31 -2.54
C ALA A 77 13.48 -4.45 -3.05
N ALA A 78 13.08 -5.71 -2.84
CA ALA A 78 13.80 -6.90 -3.29
C ALA A 78 13.65 -7.17 -4.80
N VAL A 79 13.98 -6.17 -5.62
CA VAL A 79 13.95 -6.19 -7.09
C VAL A 79 15.14 -5.39 -7.64
N ASP A 80 15.33 -5.38 -8.96
CA ASP A 80 16.33 -4.52 -9.58
C ASP A 80 16.00 -3.01 -9.45
N ALA A 81 16.99 -2.16 -9.74
CA ALA A 81 16.88 -0.72 -9.57
C ALA A 81 15.80 -0.09 -10.47
N ASP A 82 15.59 -0.64 -11.68
CA ASP A 82 14.62 -0.13 -12.64
C ASP A 82 13.19 -0.40 -12.17
N GLU A 83 12.92 -1.63 -11.70
CA GLU A 83 11.63 -1.99 -11.13
C GLU A 83 11.37 -1.26 -9.82
N LEU A 84 12.39 -1.07 -8.98
CA LEU A 84 12.26 -0.25 -7.78
C LEU A 84 11.87 1.20 -8.12
N ALA A 85 12.48 1.78 -9.16
CA ALA A 85 12.10 3.12 -9.63
C ALA A 85 10.65 3.16 -10.14
N ARG A 86 10.20 2.16 -10.91
CA ARG A 86 8.80 2.04 -11.36
C ARG A 86 7.82 1.92 -10.20
N ARG A 87 8.14 1.11 -9.18
CA ARG A 87 7.33 0.94 -7.96
C ARG A 87 7.16 2.25 -7.21
N ARG A 88 8.26 3.00 -7.01
CA ARG A 88 8.24 4.33 -6.38
C ARG A 88 7.35 5.31 -7.16
N GLU A 89 7.47 5.31 -8.49
CA GLU A 89 6.66 6.18 -9.35
C GLU A 89 5.17 5.85 -9.28
N ARG A 90 4.79 4.56 -9.35
CA ARG A 90 3.39 4.14 -9.21
C ARG A 90 2.78 4.57 -7.88
N LEU A 91 3.53 4.43 -6.78
CA LEU A 91 3.09 4.91 -5.46
C LEU A 91 2.93 6.44 -5.44
N ARG A 92 3.87 7.18 -6.02
CA ARG A 92 3.80 8.65 -6.11
C ARG A 92 2.57 9.12 -6.90
N VAL A 93 2.29 8.49 -8.05
CA VAL A 93 1.11 8.77 -8.86
C VAL A 93 -0.17 8.46 -8.07
N ALA A 94 -0.24 7.31 -7.40
CA ALA A 94 -1.40 6.94 -6.59
C ALA A 94 -1.68 7.93 -5.46
N LEU A 95 -0.63 8.44 -4.79
CA LEU A 95 -0.75 9.47 -3.76
C LEU A 95 -1.34 10.78 -4.31
N SER A 96 -0.93 11.21 -5.50
CA SER A 96 -1.46 12.42 -6.14
C SER A 96 -2.94 12.33 -6.53
N GLN A 97 -3.51 11.12 -6.55
CA GLN A 97 -4.94 10.89 -6.86
C GLN A 97 -5.81 10.85 -5.59
N LEU A 98 -5.21 10.83 -4.41
CA LEU A 98 -5.93 10.83 -3.13
C LEU A 98 -6.19 12.23 -2.57
N ASP A 99 -5.47 13.23 -3.09
CA ASP A 99 -5.62 14.66 -2.83
C ASP A 99 -6.86 15.22 -3.56
#